data_AF-A0A4S3J5G1-F1
#
_entry.id   AF-A0A4S3J5G1-F1
#
_cell.length_a   1.000
_cell.length_b   1.000
_cell.length_c   1.000
_cell.angle_alpha   90.00
_cell.angle_beta   90.00
_cell.angle_gamma   90.00
#
_symmetry.space_group_name_H-M   'P 1'
#
loop_
_entity.id
_entity.type
_entity.pdbx_description
1 polymer ?
#
loop_
_entity_poly.entity_id
_entity_poly.type
_entity_poly.pdbx_seq_one_letter_code
_entity_poly.pdbx_strand_id
1 'polypeptide(L)'
;MVHIPSKDAPLERLDVWSGILHGVNNKDYTVLRGIEVKPQGGTPERAGYCPPPDKLGQRVLHETFYFPSNKKLDWMDVYSGDQPGACVDSLRFHVKDKDDYFAAGGASGPAIQTHILLNLVHT
;
A
#
# COMPACT_ATOMS: atom_id res chain seq x y z
N MET A 1 -7.06 9.86 2.53
CA MET A 1 -7.67 8.57 2.94
C MET A 1 -8.10 7.88 1.64
N VAL A 2 -7.65 6.65 1.38
CA VAL A 2 -8.19 5.83 0.29
C VAL A 2 -9.22 4.91 0.90
N HIS A 3 -10.41 4.86 0.31
CA HIS A 3 -11.36 3.83 0.64
C HIS A 3 -10.98 2.59 -0.14
N ILE A 4 -10.47 1.59 0.57
CA ILE A 4 -10.48 0.25 0.02
C ILE A 4 -11.93 -0.19 0.19
N PRO A 5 -12.67 -0.44 -0.91
CA PRO A 5 -14.05 -0.88 -0.80
C PRO A 5 -14.11 -2.15 0.07
N SER A 6 -15.27 -2.42 0.68
CA SER A 6 -15.51 -3.51 1.65
C SER A 6 -14.68 -4.76 1.35
N LYS A 7 -14.29 -5.54 2.39
CA LYS A 7 -13.53 -6.81 2.27
C LYS A 7 -13.95 -7.73 1.10
N ASP A 8 -15.19 -7.60 0.64
CA ASP A 8 -15.79 -8.37 -0.44
C ASP A 8 -15.73 -7.80 -1.86
N ALA A 9 -15.26 -6.56 -2.05
CA ALA A 9 -15.20 -5.93 -3.35
C ALA A 9 -13.98 -6.46 -4.14
N PRO A 10 -14.19 -7.04 -5.34
CA PRO A 10 -13.09 -7.49 -6.16
C PRO A 10 -12.26 -6.30 -6.63
N LEU A 11 -10.94 -6.42 -6.46
CA LEU A 11 -9.98 -5.46 -6.94
C LEU A 11 -9.46 -5.91 -8.31
N GLU A 12 -9.10 -4.96 -9.16
CA GLU A 12 -8.46 -5.19 -10.45
C GLU A 12 -6.95 -4.93 -10.35
N ARG A 13 -6.58 -3.83 -9.66
CA ARG A 13 -5.20 -3.39 -9.58
C ARG A 13 -4.92 -2.67 -8.25
N LEU A 14 -3.73 -2.88 -7.73
CA LEU A 14 -3.13 -2.05 -6.69
C LEU A 14 -1.81 -1.49 -7.20
N ASP A 15 -1.64 -0.18 -7.11
CA ASP A 15 -0.37 0.49 -7.33
C ASP A 15 0.17 1.05 -6.01
N VAL A 16 1.46 0.85 -5.77
CA VAL A 16 2.16 1.34 -4.58
C VAL A 16 3.36 2.17 -5.03
N TRP A 17 3.47 3.37 -4.47
CA TRP A 17 4.64 4.22 -4.63
C TRP A 17 5.44 4.20 -3.34
N SER A 18 6.71 3.82 -3.44
CA SER A 18 7.66 3.91 -2.35
C SER A 18 8.81 4.85 -2.71
N GLY A 19 9.52 5.36 -1.73
CA GLY A 19 10.65 6.24 -2.00
C GLY A 19 11.44 6.62 -0.77
N ILE A 20 12.57 7.26 -0.98
CA ILE A 20 13.47 7.63 0.11
C ILE A 20 13.02 8.92 0.77
N LEU A 21 12.96 8.91 2.10
CA LEU A 21 12.85 10.12 2.92
C LEU A 21 14.10 10.29 3.79
N HIS A 22 14.53 11.54 3.92
CA HIS A 22 15.67 11.93 4.75
C HIS A 22 15.22 12.04 6.21
N GLY A 23 15.74 11.17 7.07
CA GLY A 23 15.48 11.23 8.50
C GLY A 23 16.26 12.32 9.23
N VAL A 24 15.85 12.58 10.47
CA VAL A 24 16.41 13.62 11.35
C VAL A 24 17.91 13.41 11.65
N ASN A 25 18.45 12.22 11.39
CA ASN A 25 19.85 11.84 11.63
C ASN A 25 20.65 11.50 10.35
N ASN A 26 20.31 12.09 9.19
CA ASN A 26 20.93 11.75 7.89
C ASN A 26 20.87 10.26 7.53
N LYS A 27 19.90 9.54 8.09
CA LYS A 27 19.61 8.16 7.70
C LYS A 27 18.46 8.18 6.71
N ASP A 28 18.74 7.70 5.52
CA ASP A 28 17.75 7.45 4.49
C ASP A 28 16.92 6.24 4.91
N TYR A 29 15.60 6.36 4.79
CA TYR A 29 14.70 5.23 4.96
C TYR A 29 13.64 5.24 3.86
N THR A 30 13.24 4.03 3.45
CA THR A 30 12.17 3.85 2.48
C THR A 30 10.84 4.10 3.18
N VAL A 31 10.01 4.93 2.56
CA VAL A 31 8.64 5.20 3.00
C VAL A 31 7.65 4.86 1.89
N LEU A 32 6.45 4.45 2.28
CA LEU A 32 5.31 4.41 1.38
C LEU A 32 4.84 5.85 1.13
N ARG A 33 4.91 6.27 -0.13
CA ARG A 33 4.60 7.64 -0.58
C ARG A 33 3.15 7.74 -1.01
N GLY A 34 2.63 6.71 -1.68
CA GLY A 34 1.28 6.72 -2.23
C GLY A 34 0.75 5.33 -2.56
N ILE A 35 -0.57 5.25 -2.73
CA ILE A 35 -1.31 4.06 -3.06
C ILE A 35 -2.47 4.43 -3.99
N GLU A 36 -2.70 3.62 -5.03
CA GLU A 36 -3.88 3.71 -5.89
C GLU A 36 -4.54 2.34 -5.97
N VAL A 37 -5.84 2.30 -5.74
CA VAL A 37 -6.65 1.09 -5.77
C VAL A 37 -7.63 1.23 -6.91
N LYS A 38 -7.68 0.23 -7.79
CA LYS A 38 -8.67 0.11 -8.85
C LYS A 38 -9.64 -1.03 -8.51
N PRO A 39 -10.89 -0.73 -8.14
CA PRO A 39 -11.94 -1.73 -8.03
C PRO A 39 -12.30 -2.26 -9.43
N GLN A 40 -12.69 -3.53 -9.52
CA GLN A 40 -13.15 -4.11 -10.79
C GLN A 40 -14.41 -3.39 -11.26
N GLY A 41 -14.36 -2.77 -12.45
CA GLY A 41 -15.47 -1.98 -13.01
C GLY A 41 -15.71 -0.62 -12.33
N GLY A 42 -14.91 -0.24 -11.33
CA GLY A 42 -15.02 1.03 -10.61
C GLY A 42 -14.03 2.09 -11.11
N THR A 43 -14.04 3.27 -10.50
CA THR A 43 -13.04 4.32 -10.73
C THR A 43 -11.87 4.12 -9.76
N PRO A 44 -10.61 4.28 -10.19
CA PRO A 44 -9.48 4.19 -9.27
C PRO A 44 -9.48 5.32 -8.24
N GLU A 45 -9.15 4.97 -7.00
CA GLU A 45 -8.99 5.89 -5.87
C GLU A 45 -7.53 5.94 -5.42
N ARG A 46 -7.03 7.12 -5.07
CA ARG A 46 -5.62 7.33 -4.71
C ARG A 46 -5.43 8.12 -3.42
N ALA A 47 -4.37 7.82 -2.69
CA ALA A 47 -3.92 8.59 -1.52
C ALA A 47 -2.40 8.76 -1.51
N GLY A 48 -1.97 9.88 -0.93
CA GLY A 48 -0.55 10.22 -0.87
C GLY A 48 -0.01 10.74 -2.20
N TYR A 49 1.30 10.62 -2.39
CA TYR A 49 2.05 11.07 -3.54
C TYR A 49 2.15 9.95 -4.59
N CYS A 50 1.28 10.01 -5.60
CA CYS A 50 1.20 9.06 -6.73
C CYS A 50 1.57 9.75 -8.05
N PRO A 51 2.85 10.08 -8.28
CA PRO A 51 3.28 10.69 -9.53
C PRO A 51 3.09 9.70 -10.69
N PRO A 52 2.75 10.19 -11.90
CA PRO A 52 2.69 9.34 -13.07
C PRO A 52 4.11 8.80 -13.42
N PRO A 53 4.22 7.68 -14.18
CA PRO A 53 5.49 7.01 -14.44
C PRO A 53 6.57 7.91 -15.07
N ASP A 54 6.18 8.84 -15.94
CA ASP A 54 7.05 9.81 -16.60
C ASP A 54 7.58 10.90 -15.65
N LYS A 55 7.01 11.00 -14.44
CA LYS A 55 7.42 11.92 -13.37
C LYS A 55 7.96 11.21 -12.14
N LEU A 56 8.26 9.91 -12.24
CA LEU A 56 9.01 9.20 -11.20
C LEU A 56 10.42 9.81 -11.15
N GLY A 57 10.64 10.70 -10.17
CA GLY A 57 11.99 11.17 -9.88
C GLY A 57 12.90 10.00 -9.48
N GLN A 58 14.22 10.22 -9.48
CA GLN A 58 15.24 9.16 -9.26
C GLN A 58 15.13 8.38 -7.94
N ARG A 59 14.24 8.76 -7.02
CA ARG A 59 14.10 8.19 -5.67
C ARG A 59 12.69 7.70 -5.37
N VAL A 60 11.84 7.53 -6.39
CA VAL A 60 10.49 6.99 -6.26
C VAL A 60 10.40 5.72 -7.09
N LEU A 61 9.98 4.64 -6.45
CA LEU A 61 9.65 3.38 -7.09
C LEU A 61 8.14 3.26 -7.20
N HIS A 62 7.68 2.59 -8.26
CA HIS A 62 6.28 2.29 -8.50
C HIS A 62 6.16 0.79 -8.75
N GLU A 63 5.36 0.13 -7.93
CA GLU A 63 5.08 -1.29 -8.00
C GLU A 63 3.59 -1.49 -8.26
N THR A 64 3.27 -2.38 -9.20
CA THR A 64 1.88 -2.68 -9.57
C THR A 64 1.59 -4.15 -9.34
N PHE A 65 0.47 -4.43 -8.69
CA PHE A 65 -0.12 -5.75 -8.58
C PHE A 65 -1.44 -5.81 -9.32
N TYR A 66 -1.61 -6.83 -10.16
CA TYR A 66 -2.87 -7.12 -10.85
C TYR A 66 -3.55 -8.29 -10.18
N PHE A 67 -4.79 -8.07 -9.74
CA PHE A 67 -5.59 -9.12 -9.12
C PHE A 67 -6.15 -10.04 -10.20
N PRO A 68 -6.12 -11.38 -10.00
CA PRO A 68 -6.86 -12.28 -10.87
C PRO A 68 -8.37 -11.99 -10.78
N SER A 69 -9.10 -12.22 -11.87
CA SER A 69 -10.53 -11.90 -11.96
C SER A 69 -11.33 -12.43 -10.78
N ASN A 70 -12.19 -11.58 -10.20
CA ASN A 70 -13.06 -11.88 -9.06
C ASN A 70 -12.32 -12.27 -7.77
N LYS A 71 -11.00 -12.05 -7.68
CA LYS A 71 -10.26 -12.25 -6.45
C LYS A 71 -10.36 -11.05 -5.52
N LYS A 72 -10.24 -11.37 -4.24
CA LYS A 72 -10.44 -10.46 -3.12
C LYS A 72 -9.19 -10.44 -2.27
N LEU A 73 -8.98 -9.30 -1.64
CA LEU A 73 -7.95 -9.15 -0.62
C LEU A 73 -8.42 -9.86 0.64
N ASP A 74 -7.57 -10.70 1.22
CA ASP A 74 -7.89 -11.42 2.47
C ASP A 74 -7.56 -10.54 3.68
N TRP A 75 -6.32 -10.05 3.72
CA TRP A 75 -5.82 -9.11 4.71
C TRP A 75 -4.70 -8.24 4.11
N MET A 76 -4.50 -7.07 4.69
CA MET A 76 -3.40 -6.15 4.36
C MET A 76 -2.84 -5.58 5.66
N ASP A 77 -1.53 -5.73 5.81
CA ASP A 77 -0.76 -5.13 6.89
C ASP A 77 -0.01 -3.92 6.38
N VAL A 78 -0.08 -2.86 7.18
CA VAL A 78 0.65 -1.62 6.97
C VAL A 78 1.63 -1.44 8.11
N TYR A 79 2.89 -1.21 7.77
CA TYR A 79 3.98 -1.12 8.72
C TYR A 79 4.53 0.29 8.76
N SER A 80 4.87 0.75 9.96
CA SER A 80 5.59 2.00 10.17
C SER A 80 6.74 1.74 11.14
N GLY A 81 7.73 2.65 11.12
CA GLY A 81 8.73 2.71 12.17
C GLY A 81 8.10 2.90 13.56
N ASP A 82 8.84 2.50 14.59
CA ASP A 82 8.45 2.56 16.00
C ASP A 82 8.64 3.95 16.64
N GLN A 83 9.10 4.93 15.88
CA GLN A 83 9.40 6.27 16.37
C GLN A 83 8.22 7.24 16.21
N PRO A 84 8.05 8.20 17.15
CA PRO A 84 7.08 9.28 17.00
C PRO A 84 7.28 10.05 15.68
N GLY A 85 6.23 10.16 14.88
CA GLY A 85 6.29 10.81 13.56
C GLY A 85 6.85 9.93 12.43
N ALA A 86 7.09 8.63 12.68
CA ALA A 86 7.47 7.70 11.64
C ALA A 86 6.39 7.60 10.57
N CYS A 87 6.83 7.63 9.31
CA CYS A 87 5.96 7.35 8.17
C CYS A 87 5.74 5.84 8.04
N VAL A 88 4.64 5.49 7.38
CA VAL A 88 4.44 4.14 6.86
C VAL A 88 5.59 3.81 5.92
N ASP A 89 6.22 2.65 6.10
CA ASP A 89 7.38 2.22 5.33
C ASP A 89 7.08 1.11 4.33
N SER A 90 6.11 0.25 4.63
CA SER A 90 5.82 -0.92 3.83
C SER A 90 4.39 -1.42 3.98
N LEU A 91 3.97 -2.16 2.97
CA LEU A 91 2.65 -2.75 2.86
C LEU A 91 2.80 -4.18 2.40
N ARG A 92 2.06 -5.08 3.05
CA ARG A 92 2.10 -6.52 2.78
C ARG A 92 0.66 -7.01 2.73
N PHE A 93 0.29 -7.80 1.73
CA PHE A 93 -1.05 -8.36 1.66
C PHE A 93 -1.07 -9.76 1.10
N HIS A 94 -2.16 -10.44 1.41
CA HIS A 94 -2.46 -11.78 0.92
C HIS A 94 -3.76 -11.77 0.12
N VAL A 95 -3.75 -12.48 -1.01
CA VAL A 95 -4.93 -12.67 -1.85
C VAL A 95 -5.62 -13.98 -1.47
N LYS A 96 -6.94 -13.91 -1.32
CA LYS A 96 -7.75 -15.05 -0.91
C LYS A 96 -7.68 -16.21 -1.92
N ASP A 97 -7.60 -17.42 -1.39
CA ASP A 97 -7.63 -18.71 -2.10
C ASP A 97 -6.45 -19.04 -3.03
N LYS A 98 -5.31 -18.34 -2.95
CA LYS A 98 -4.16 -18.64 -3.82
C LYS A 98 -2.76 -18.67 -3.19
N ASP A 99 -2.61 -18.43 -1.89
CA ASP A 99 -1.29 -18.20 -1.25
C ASP A 99 -0.48 -17.08 -1.95
N ASP A 100 -1.13 -16.25 -2.77
CA ASP A 100 -0.48 -15.14 -3.48
C ASP A 100 -0.21 -14.02 -2.45
N TYR A 101 1.07 -13.73 -2.26
CA TYR A 101 1.59 -12.73 -1.34
C TYR A 101 2.22 -11.57 -2.11
N PHE A 102 1.98 -10.35 -1.65
CA PHE A 102 2.62 -9.15 -2.17
C PHE A 102 3.24 -8.34 -1.04
N ALA A 103 4.42 -7.76 -1.32
CA ALA A 103 5.10 -6.83 -0.43
C ALA A 103 5.64 -5.66 -1.25
N ALA A 104 5.43 -4.45 -0.75
CA ALA A 104 6.00 -3.23 -1.31
C ALA A 104 6.54 -2.32 -0.20
N GLY A 105 7.56 -1.52 -0.54
CA GLY A 105 8.21 -0.60 0.39
C GLY A 105 9.43 -1.17 1.13
N GLY A 106 9.74 -0.61 2.30
CA GLY A 106 10.94 -0.93 3.08
C GLY A 106 10.89 -2.29 3.80
N ALA A 107 12.07 -2.79 4.21
CA ALA A 107 12.19 -4.07 4.91
C ALA A 107 11.60 -4.06 6.34
N SER A 108 11.53 -2.88 6.97
CA SER A 108 11.08 -2.53 8.33
C SER A 108 11.47 -3.45 9.52
N GLY A 109 11.93 -2.82 10.61
CA GLY A 109 12.20 -3.46 11.91
C GLY A 109 10.93 -3.82 12.69
N PRO A 110 11.02 -4.28 13.96
CA PRO A 110 9.89 -4.88 14.69
C PRO A 110 8.64 -3.99 14.66
N ALA A 111 7.56 -4.56 14.12
CA ALA A 111 6.40 -3.88 13.60
C ALA A 111 5.52 -3.19 14.66
N ILE A 112 5.00 -2.00 14.34
CA ILE A 112 3.63 -1.68 14.73
C ILE A 112 2.73 -2.32 13.67
N GLN A 113 2.30 -3.54 13.93
CA GLN A 113 1.37 -4.26 13.06
C GLN A 113 -0.01 -3.61 13.18
N THR A 114 -0.36 -2.76 12.22
CA THR A 114 -1.76 -2.35 12.07
C THR A 114 -2.41 -3.32 11.11
N HIS A 115 -3.09 -4.34 11.66
CA HIS A 115 -4.05 -5.12 10.89
C HIS A 115 -5.18 -4.17 10.47
N ILE A 116 -5.18 -3.77 9.20
CA ILE A 116 -6.37 -3.13 8.63
C ILE A 116 -7.36 -4.25 8.35
N LEU A 117 -8.11 -4.63 9.38
CA LEU A 117 -9.41 -5.25 9.18
C LEU A 117 -10.28 -4.19 8.53
N LEU A 118 -10.58 -4.36 7.25
CA LEU A 118 -11.50 -3.51 6.47
C LEU A 118 -12.90 -3.59 7.09
N ASN A 119 -13.11 -2.88 8.21
CA ASN A 119 -14.39 -2.75 8.86
C ASN A 119 -15.17 -1.61 8.21
N LEU A 120 -16.35 -1.98 7.74
CA LEU A 120 -17.31 -1.18 6.99
C LEU A 120 -17.66 0.12 7.71
N VAL A 121 -17.59 1.25 7.00
CA VAL A 121 -18.49 2.37 7.26
C VAL A 121 -19.70 2.16 6.37
N HIS A 122 -20.80 1.67 6.96
CA HIS A 122 -22.11 1.78 6.33
C HIS A 122 -22.58 3.23 6.50
N THR A 123 -22.68 3.97 5.41
CA THR A 123 -23.54 5.15 5.28
C THR A 123 -24.23 5.11 3.94
#